data_AF-Q974N1-F1
#
_entry.id   AF-Q974N1-F1
#
_cell.length_a   1.000
_cell.length_b   1.000
_cell.length_c   1.000
_cell.angle_alpha   90.00
_cell.angle_beta   90.00
_cell.angle_gamma   90.00
#
_symmetry.space_group_name_H-M   'P 1'
#
loop_
_entity.id
_entity.type
_entity.pdbx_description
1 polymer ?
#
loop_
_entity_poly.entity_id
_entity_poly.type
_entity_poly.pdbx_seq_one_letter_code
_entity_poly.pdbx_strand_id
1 'polypeptide(L)'
;MLKYVEYTRHSMAEPLATVNIYKKVEDGKVISTFKILVYKNMSITVFETDKLEGGQVIEMTSEKIESIIKIINKYYDEKTDDLTILGEERIVDEIVDKLKT
;
A
#
# COMPACT_ATOMS: atom_id res chain seq x y z
N MET A 1 -12.65 -3.32 2.99
CA MET A 1 -12.49 -4.53 2.14
C MET A 1 -11.41 -4.30 1.05
N LEU A 2 -10.55 -5.28 0.77
CA LEU A 2 -9.60 -5.26 -0.37
C LEU A 2 -10.37 -5.01 -1.67
N LYS A 3 -10.11 -3.89 -2.33
CA LYS A 3 -10.90 -3.48 -3.50
C LYS A 3 -10.34 -4.00 -4.81
N TYR A 4 -9.02 -4.10 -4.91
CA TYR A 4 -8.39 -4.39 -6.19
C TYR A 4 -7.00 -4.99 -6.02
N VAL A 5 -6.72 -6.00 -6.83
CA VAL A 5 -5.41 -6.66 -6.93
C VAL A 5 -5.06 -6.78 -8.41
N GLU A 6 -3.87 -6.34 -8.78
CA GLU A 6 -3.39 -6.44 -10.16
C GLU A 6 -1.92 -6.85 -10.21
N TYR A 7 -1.61 -7.81 -11.08
CA TYR A 7 -0.23 -8.19 -11.34
C TYR A 7 0.36 -7.24 -12.38
N THR A 8 1.49 -6.62 -12.03
CA THR A 8 2.19 -5.70 -12.91
C THR A 8 3.65 -6.11 -13.06
N ARG A 9 4.22 -5.80 -14.22
CA ARG A 9 5.66 -5.83 -14.43
C ARG A 9 6.22 -4.47 -14.03
N HIS A 10 7.44 -4.47 -13.49
CA HIS A 10 8.13 -3.23 -13.10
C HIS A 10 9.47 -3.12 -13.83
N SER A 11 9.91 -1.89 -14.05
CA SER A 11 11.27 -1.59 -14.50
C SER A 11 12.28 -1.61 -13.34
N MET A 12 13.57 -1.43 -13.63
CA MET A 12 14.64 -1.54 -12.61
C MET A 12 14.52 -0.53 -11.47
N ALA A 13 13.94 0.64 -11.72
CA ALA A 13 13.80 1.73 -10.75
C ALA A 13 12.39 1.80 -10.14
N GLU A 14 11.49 0.91 -10.55
CA GLU A 14 10.12 0.86 -10.06
C GLU A 14 10.00 -0.05 -8.83
N PRO A 15 9.00 0.19 -7.96
CA PRO A 15 8.69 -0.74 -6.87
C PRO A 15 8.32 -2.13 -7.42
N LEU A 16 8.75 -3.16 -6.71
CA LEU A 16 8.32 -4.55 -6.94
C LEU A 16 6.83 -4.73 -6.64
N ALA A 17 6.34 -3.99 -5.64
CA ALA A 17 4.92 -3.88 -5.34
C ALA A 17 4.58 -2.50 -4.77
N THR A 18 3.35 -2.08 -4.98
CA THR A 18 2.75 -0.87 -4.42
C THR A 18 1.44 -1.24 -3.75
N VAL A 19 1.33 -0.94 -2.46
CA VAL A 19 0.07 -1.06 -1.72
C VAL A 19 -0.47 0.34 -1.47
N ASN A 20 -1.69 0.62 -1.91
CA ASN A 20 -2.37 1.89 -1.61
C ASN A 20 -3.52 1.66 -0.63
N ILE A 21 -3.53 2.44 0.44
CA ILE A 21 -4.63 2.56 1.40
C ILE A 21 -5.28 3.92 1.18
N TYR A 22 -6.47 3.93 0.61
CA TYR A 22 -7.24 5.14 0.37
C TYR A 22 -8.12 5.45 1.58
N LYS A 23 -7.84 6.57 2.24
CA LYS A 23 -8.63 7.07 3.37
C LYS A 23 -9.82 7.86 2.84
N LYS A 24 -11.02 7.42 3.21
CA LYS A 24 -12.28 8.03 2.76
C LYS A 24 -13.04 8.66 3.91
N VAL A 25 -13.79 9.71 3.60
CA VAL A 25 -14.86 10.22 4.48
C VAL A 25 -16.15 9.44 4.28
N GLU A 26 -17.16 9.65 5.13
CA GLU A 26 -18.43 8.92 5.12
C GLU A 26 -19.14 8.92 3.75
N ASP A 27 -19.04 10.04 3.00
CA ASP A 27 -19.60 10.18 1.65
C ASP A 27 -18.80 9.44 0.55
N GLY A 28 -17.77 8.68 0.93
CA GLY A 28 -16.95 7.86 0.03
C GLY A 28 -15.85 8.62 -0.72
N LYS A 29 -15.73 9.94 -0.53
CA LYS A 29 -14.66 10.75 -1.12
C LYS A 29 -13.31 10.38 -0.48
N VAL A 30 -12.31 10.10 -1.32
CA VAL A 30 -10.91 9.92 -0.89
C VAL A 30 -10.31 11.28 -0.52
N ILE A 31 -9.74 11.38 0.68
CA ILE A 31 -9.12 12.61 1.20
C ILE A 31 -7.61 12.47 1.43
N SER A 32 -7.11 11.24 1.52
CA SER A 32 -5.69 10.95 1.62
C SER A 32 -5.39 9.50 1.25
N THR A 33 -4.11 9.22 1.02
CA THR A 33 -3.61 7.88 0.66
C THR A 33 -2.32 7.59 1.42
N PHE A 34 -2.20 6.37 1.95
CA PHE A 34 -0.89 5.80 2.29
C PHE A 34 -0.44 4.89 1.15
N LYS A 35 0.76 5.14 0.63
CA LYS A 35 1.35 4.39 -0.47
C LYS A 35 2.61 3.70 0.04
N ILE A 36 2.56 2.38 0.14
CA ILE A 36 3.67 1.52 0.58
C ILE A 36 4.37 1.01 -0.68
N LEU A 37 5.53 1.57 -0.97
CA LEU A 37 6.38 1.24 -2.10
C LEU A 37 7.39 0.17 -1.66
N VAL A 38 7.29 -1.03 -2.21
CA VAL A 38 8.16 -2.15 -1.87
C VAL A 38 9.26 -2.26 -2.91
N TYR A 39 10.50 -2.07 -2.50
CA TYR A 39 11.70 -2.29 -3.29
C TYR A 39 12.43 -3.55 -2.83
N LYS A 40 13.46 -3.96 -3.57
CA LYS A 40 14.19 -5.19 -3.31
C LYS A 40 14.86 -5.28 -1.92
N ASN A 41 15.16 -4.16 -1.29
CA ASN A 41 15.92 -4.08 -0.03
C ASN A 41 15.26 -3.22 1.05
N MET A 42 14.12 -2.61 0.75
CA MET A 42 13.38 -1.75 1.67
C MET A 42 11.96 -1.54 1.21
N SER A 43 11.13 -1.06 2.12
CA SER A 43 9.84 -0.47 1.80
C SER A 43 9.78 0.98 2.28
N ILE A 44 9.10 1.82 1.52
CA ILE A 44 8.92 3.25 1.83
C ILE A 44 7.42 3.51 1.91
N THR A 45 6.95 4.07 3.01
CA THR A 45 5.57 4.52 3.15
C THR A 45 5.49 6.03 2.97
N VAL A 46 4.67 6.43 2.01
CA VAL A 46 4.40 7.83 1.69
C VAL A 46 2.95 8.14 2.04
N PHE A 47 2.71 9.26 2.72
CA PHE A 47 1.39 9.81 2.95
C PHE A 47 1.15 10.97 2.00
N GLU A 48 0.01 10.95 1.30
CA GLU A 48 -0.42 11.99 0.37
C GLU A 48 -1.84 12.43 0.76
N THR A 49 -2.12 13.73 0.71
CA THR A 49 -3.48 14.27 0.87
C THR A 49 -4.08 14.61 -0.48
N ASP A 50 -5.37 14.96 -0.51
CA ASP A 50 -6.03 15.51 -1.70
C ASP A 50 -5.57 16.94 -2.07
N LYS A 51 -4.58 17.48 -1.37
CA LYS A 51 -3.97 18.79 -1.63
C LYS A 51 -2.68 18.64 -2.44
N LEU A 52 -2.34 19.67 -3.22
CA LEU A 52 -1.13 19.73 -4.05
C LEU A 52 0.16 20.03 -3.24
N GLU A 53 0.27 19.47 -2.03
CA GLU A 53 1.43 19.65 -1.14
C GLU A 53 2.53 18.60 -1.35
N GLY A 54 2.24 17.57 -2.16
CA GLY A 54 3.15 16.46 -2.42
C GLY A 54 3.11 15.38 -1.33
N GLY A 55 3.74 14.24 -1.61
CA GLY A 55 3.81 13.13 -0.67
C GLY A 55 4.88 13.32 0.40
N GLN A 56 4.54 12.99 1.64
CA GLN A 56 5.46 12.97 2.77
C GLN A 56 5.91 11.53 3.05
N VAL A 57 7.21 11.27 3.07
CA VAL A 57 7.74 9.99 3.59
C VAL A 57 7.52 9.96 5.09
N ILE A 58 6.77 8.97 5.57
CA ILE A 58 6.45 8.83 6.99
C ILE A 58 7.19 7.69 7.67
N GLU A 59 7.58 6.66 6.92
CA GLU A 59 8.30 5.51 7.46
C GLU A 59 9.10 4.80 6.36
N MET A 60 10.28 4.30 6.71
CA MET A 60 11.08 3.39 5.88
C MET A 60 11.33 2.11 6.67
N THR A 61 11.01 0.96 6.10
CA THR A 61 11.16 -0.34 6.77
C THR A 61 11.79 -1.38 5.85
N SER A 62 11.88 -2.63 6.31
CA SER A 62 12.29 -3.74 5.45
C SER A 62 11.21 -4.05 4.39
N GLU A 63 11.66 -4.62 3.28
CA GLU A 63 10.87 -5.24 2.22
C GLU A 63 10.14 -6.52 2.64
N LYS A 64 10.40 -7.05 3.84
CA LYS A 64 9.76 -8.27 4.34
C LYS A 64 8.23 -8.12 4.38
N ILE A 65 7.52 -9.16 3.96
CA ILE A 65 6.05 -9.19 3.93
C ILE A 65 5.46 -8.88 5.31
N GLU A 66 6.06 -9.38 6.39
CA GLU A 66 5.58 -9.12 7.76
C GLU A 66 5.64 -7.62 8.12
N SER A 67 6.68 -6.93 7.66
CA SER A 67 6.80 -5.47 7.85
C SER A 67 5.71 -4.73 7.06
N ILE A 68 5.46 -5.15 5.82
CA ILE A 68 4.41 -4.57 4.96
C ILE A 68 3.03 -4.78 5.60
N ILE A 69 2.71 -5.99 6.05
CA ILE A 69 1.44 -6.33 6.72
C ILE A 69 1.27 -5.51 8.00
N LYS A 70 2.33 -5.34 8.79
CA LYS A 70 2.29 -4.48 9.98
C LYS A 70 1.93 -3.03 9.65
N ILE A 71 2.45 -2.49 8.55
CA ILE A 71 2.13 -1.14 8.08
C ILE A 71 0.67 -1.07 7.60
N ILE A 72 0.22 -2.07 6.82
CA ILE A 72 -1.17 -2.14 6.36
C ILE A 72 -2.10 -2.12 7.57
N ASN A 73 -1.91 -3.02 8.53
CA ASN A 73 -2.75 -3.11 9.73
C ASN A 73 -2.68 -1.86 10.62
N LYS A 74 -1.58 -1.10 10.56
CA LYS A 74 -1.43 0.16 11.31
C LYS A 74 -2.29 1.29 10.74
N TYR A 75 -2.46 1.35 9.42
CA TYR A 75 -3.10 2.49 8.75
C TYR A 75 -4.47 2.18 8.12
N TYR A 76 -4.78 0.90 7.91
CA TYR A 76 -6.00 0.43 7.26
C TYR A 76 -7.15 0.24 8.26
N ASP A 77 -8.29 0.84 7.96
CA ASP A 77 -9.59 0.58 8.60
C ASP A 77 -10.51 -0.13 7.61
N GLU A 78 -10.86 -1.38 7.91
CA GLU A 78 -11.68 -2.23 7.04
C GLU A 78 -13.08 -1.69 6.73
N LYS A 79 -13.62 -0.84 7.63
CA LYS A 79 -14.98 -0.29 7.54
C LYS A 79 -15.08 0.87 6.58
N THR A 80 -14.01 1.66 6.48
CA THR A 80 -14.04 2.95 5.80
C THR A 80 -13.06 3.03 4.65
N ASP A 81 -11.93 2.31 4.70
CA ASP A 81 -10.86 2.46 3.71
C ASP A 81 -10.94 1.44 2.57
N ASP A 82 -10.43 1.86 1.42
CA ASP A 82 -10.16 0.95 0.30
C ASP A 82 -8.67 0.60 0.25
N LEU A 83 -8.37 -0.66 -0.04
CA LEU A 83 -7.02 -1.18 -0.19
C LEU A 83 -6.82 -1.68 -1.62
N THR A 84 -5.69 -1.33 -2.23
CA THR A 84 -5.26 -1.87 -3.53
C THR A 84 -3.83 -2.37 -3.45
N ILE A 85 -3.54 -3.44 -4.18
CA ILE A 85 -2.21 -4.06 -4.22
C ILE A 85 -1.85 -4.29 -5.69
N LEU A 86 -0.75 -3.71 -6.13
CA LEU A 86 -0.21 -3.87 -7.47
C LEU A 86 1.24 -4.34 -7.38
N GLY A 87 1.68 -5.27 -8.24
CA GLY A 87 3.09 -5.67 -8.25
C GLY A 87 3.36 -7.03 -8.86
N GLU A 88 4.57 -7.54 -8.62
CA GLU A 88 4.94 -8.90 -9.01
C GLU A 88 4.01 -9.94 -8.36
N GLU A 89 3.52 -10.89 -9.16
CA GLU A 89 2.59 -11.95 -8.76
C GLU A 89 2.96 -12.59 -7.41
N ARG A 90 4.21 -13.05 -7.25
CA ARG A 90 4.68 -13.69 -6.02
C ARG A 90 4.53 -12.80 -4.78
N ILE A 91 4.87 -11.52 -4.88
CA ILE A 91 4.81 -10.59 -3.75
C ILE A 91 3.35 -10.26 -3.42
N VAL A 92 2.55 -10.00 -4.46
CA VAL A 92 1.13 -9.70 -4.33
C VAL A 92 0.39 -10.84 -3.65
N ASP A 93 0.61 -12.08 -4.09
CA ASP A 93 -0.02 -13.28 -3.53
C ASP A 93 0.37 -13.46 -2.06
N GLU A 94 1.65 -13.33 -1.72
CA GLU A 94 2.13 -13.43 -0.34
C GLU A 94 1.45 -12.38 0.58
N ILE A 95 1.27 -11.14 0.11
CA ILE A 95 0.56 -10.10 0.87
C ILE A 95 -0.92 -10.48 1.04
N VAL A 96 -1.59 -10.86 -0.06
CA VAL A 96 -3.03 -11.17 -0.05
C VAL A 96 -3.34 -12.36 0.87
N ASP A 97 -2.51 -13.40 0.85
CA ASP A 97 -2.70 -14.57 1.71
C ASP A 97 -2.54 -14.23 3.19
N LYS A 98 -1.59 -13.36 3.53
CA LYS A 98 -1.39 -12.87 4.91
C LYS A 98 -2.52 -11.96 5.40
N LEU A 99 -3.21 -11.25 4.50
CA LEU A 99 -4.35 -10.40 4.86
C LEU A 99 -5.66 -11.19 5.04
N LYS A 100 -5.75 -12.41 4.47
CA LYS A 100 -6.90 -13.30 4.62
C LYS A 100 -6.85 -14.16 5.90
N THR A 101 -5.70 -14.22 6.55
CA THR A 101 -5.45 -15.02 7.76
C THR A 101 -5.60 -14.16 9.00
#